data_AF-A0A8T9G1S8-F1
#
_entry.id   AF-A0A8T9G1S8-F1
#
_cell.length_a   1.000
_cell.length_b   1.000
_cell.length_c   1.000
_cell.angle_alpha   90.00
_cell.angle_beta   90.00
_cell.angle_gamma   90.00
#
_symmetry.space_group_name_H-M   'P 1'
#
loop_
_entity.id
_entity.type
_entity.pdbx_description
1 polymer ?
#
loop_
_entity_poly.entity_id
_entity_poly.type
_entity_poly.pdbx_seq_one_letter_code
_entity_poly.pdbx_strand_id
1 'polypeptide(L)'
;MFDKAPNGAAIVLTATLVAGSTVCAGASDANLTIEVSGALLEHGGVVTIYPIPVTPEDLRAPDGEAADRIAVTSRYAEVQLKYPKNGKYVFRFRNPAETPDDQKLGTQALSVIGTDNQDRGPQMTAGFKDAYSSGGQVIRVLPRAEYAAESEAARTNARWGKLEGKEVLPPADERGARALAAIVGYGMSDFTFQCTGNASVQVCTIPPDQWPALDMRWWRDIAEARLERLDHHALRRCYNSSWLGGGTCEADPQSDEPAYNHRK
;
A
#
# COMPACT_ATOMS: atom_id res chain seq x y z
N MET A 1 41.12 -51.51 -67.51
CA MET A 1 41.08 -52.85 -66.89
C MET A 1 40.12 -52.74 -65.70
N PHE A 2 38.93 -53.34 -65.87
CA PHE A 2 37.78 -53.48 -64.95
C PHE A 2 37.12 -52.17 -64.43
N ASP A 3 35.94 -51.77 -64.91
CA ASP A 3 34.56 -52.28 -64.70
C ASP A 3 33.98 -52.16 -63.28
N LYS A 4 32.72 -51.68 -63.25
CA LYS A 4 31.64 -51.74 -62.24
C LYS A 4 31.43 -50.56 -61.28
N ALA A 5 30.34 -49.83 -61.54
CA ALA A 5 29.33 -49.52 -60.52
C ALA A 5 28.55 -50.82 -60.17
N PRO A 6 27.92 -50.98 -58.98
CA PRO A 6 26.61 -50.34 -58.78
C PRO A 6 26.18 -50.06 -57.30
N ASN A 7 25.06 -49.34 -57.19
CA ASN A 7 24.02 -49.42 -56.16
C ASN A 7 24.33 -49.11 -54.69
N GLY A 8 23.65 -48.07 -54.18
CA GLY A 8 23.45 -47.87 -52.75
C GLY A 8 22.70 -46.58 -52.46
N ALA A 9 21.37 -46.64 -52.55
CA ALA A 9 20.49 -45.55 -52.15
C ALA A 9 20.74 -45.16 -50.68
N ALA A 10 21.04 -43.88 -50.44
CA ALA A 10 20.87 -43.26 -49.13
C ALA A 10 20.07 -41.97 -49.35
N ILE A 11 18.75 -42.12 -49.30
CA ILE A 11 17.83 -41.00 -49.14
C ILE A 11 18.12 -40.43 -47.76
N VAL A 12 18.82 -39.31 -47.69
CA VAL A 12 18.88 -38.51 -46.47
C VAL A 12 17.51 -37.86 -46.32
N LEU A 13 16.62 -38.53 -45.58
CA LEU A 13 15.42 -37.90 -45.05
C LEU A 13 15.90 -36.88 -44.01
N THR A 14 16.04 -35.63 -44.43
CA THR A 14 16.10 -34.51 -43.50
C THR A 14 14.72 -34.41 -42.88
N ALA A 15 14.51 -35.11 -41.78
CA ALA A 15 13.37 -34.87 -40.90
C ALA A 15 13.60 -33.47 -40.32
N THR A 16 13.02 -32.46 -40.97
CA THR A 16 12.81 -31.16 -40.36
C THR A 16 11.83 -31.39 -39.22
N LEU A 17 12.37 -31.73 -38.04
CA LEU A 17 11.69 -31.48 -36.79
C LEU A 17 11.57 -29.95 -36.72
N VAL A 18 10.46 -29.44 -37.26
CA VAL A 18 9.84 -28.25 -36.75
C VAL A 18 9.44 -28.65 -35.33
N ALA A 19 10.40 -28.51 -34.40
CA ALA A 19 10.07 -28.33 -33.01
C ALA A 19 9.17 -27.10 -33.01
N GLY A 20 7.87 -27.35 -33.08
CA GLY A 20 6.88 -26.39 -32.68
C GLY A 20 7.28 -26.03 -31.27
N SER A 21 7.97 -24.90 -31.14
CA SER A 21 8.03 -24.17 -29.91
C SER A 21 6.58 -23.89 -29.57
N THR A 22 5.95 -24.82 -28.85
CA THR A 22 4.95 -24.43 -27.87
C THR A 22 5.72 -23.49 -26.96
N VAL A 23 5.72 -22.21 -27.33
CA VAL A 23 5.87 -21.14 -26.38
C VAL A 23 4.76 -21.44 -25.39
N CYS A 24 5.11 -22.13 -24.29
CA CYS A 24 4.38 -21.95 -23.07
C CYS A 24 4.35 -20.44 -22.92
N ALA A 25 3.20 -19.83 -23.20
CA ALA A 25 2.96 -18.43 -22.95
C ALA A 25 3.27 -18.27 -21.46
N GLY A 26 4.48 -17.80 -21.17
CA GLY A 26 4.91 -17.51 -19.81
C GLY A 26 3.86 -16.59 -19.23
N ALA A 27 3.37 -16.91 -18.03
CA ALA A 27 2.35 -16.12 -17.36
C ALA A 27 2.72 -14.64 -17.50
N SER A 28 1.91 -13.86 -18.22
CA SER A 28 2.19 -12.46 -18.49
C SER A 28 2.22 -11.70 -17.17
N ASP A 29 3.36 -11.09 -16.82
CA ASP A 29 3.48 -10.33 -15.59
C ASP A 29 2.52 -9.13 -15.62
N ALA A 30 1.82 -8.88 -14.51
CA ALA A 30 0.97 -7.70 -14.36
C ALA A 30 1.84 -6.48 -14.01
N ASN A 31 1.71 -5.39 -14.77
CA ASN A 31 2.59 -4.22 -14.64
C ASN A 31 1.77 -2.94 -14.49
N LEU A 32 1.79 -2.34 -13.30
CA LEU A 32 0.96 -1.19 -12.97
C LEU A 32 1.78 0.07 -12.67
N THR A 33 1.41 1.18 -13.29
CA THR A 33 1.89 2.53 -12.95
C THR A 33 0.80 3.29 -12.21
N ILE A 34 1.10 3.74 -11.00
CA ILE A 34 0.19 4.52 -10.15
C ILE A 34 0.64 5.97 -10.20
N GLU A 35 -0.11 6.80 -10.91
CA GLU A 35 0.11 8.24 -10.98
C GLU A 35 -0.55 8.93 -9.79
N VAL A 36 0.26 9.63 -9.00
CA VAL A 36 -0.18 10.28 -7.76
C VAL A 36 -0.31 11.78 -7.96
N SER A 37 -1.48 12.33 -7.70
CA SER A 37 -1.75 13.77 -7.86
C SER A 37 -2.71 14.32 -6.81
N GLY A 38 -3.04 15.61 -6.90
CA GLY A 38 -3.98 16.27 -6.00
C GLY A 38 -3.61 16.17 -4.52
N ALA A 39 -4.62 15.96 -3.67
CA ALA A 39 -4.46 15.95 -2.22
C ALA A 39 -3.48 14.87 -1.72
N LEU A 40 -3.41 13.72 -2.39
CA LEU A 40 -2.45 12.65 -2.04
C LEU A 40 -1.00 13.09 -2.26
N LEU A 41 -0.71 13.81 -3.34
CA LEU A 41 0.63 14.34 -3.61
C LEU A 41 0.99 15.49 -2.67
N GLU A 42 0.06 16.41 -2.44
CA GLU A 42 0.31 17.62 -1.64
C GLU A 42 0.42 17.32 -0.14
N HIS A 43 -0.54 16.57 0.40
CA HIS A 43 -0.71 16.35 1.83
C HIS A 43 -0.32 14.94 2.29
N GLY A 44 0.14 14.09 1.36
CA GLY A 44 0.44 12.70 1.63
C GLY A 44 -0.82 11.89 1.98
N GLY A 45 -0.62 10.60 2.16
CA GLY A 45 -1.70 9.67 2.44
C GLY A 45 -1.27 8.23 2.36
N VAL A 46 -2.23 7.35 2.14
CA VAL A 46 -2.05 5.91 2.12
C VAL A 46 -2.65 5.32 0.85
N VAL A 47 -1.88 4.44 0.21
CA VAL A 47 -2.35 3.58 -0.85
C VAL A 47 -2.12 2.14 -0.42
N THR A 48 -3.20 1.36 -0.30
CA THR A 48 -3.13 -0.06 -0.01
C THR A 48 -3.22 -0.84 -1.31
N ILE A 49 -2.23 -1.69 -1.60
CA ILE A 49 -2.22 -2.53 -2.81
C ILE A 49 -2.68 -3.94 -2.44
N TYR A 50 -3.71 -4.44 -3.13
CA TYR A 50 -4.24 -5.80 -3.01
C TYR A 50 -4.08 -6.55 -4.35
N PRO A 51 -3.05 -7.40 -4.49
CA PRO A 51 -2.90 -8.27 -5.64
C PRO A 51 -3.86 -9.45 -5.53
N ILE A 52 -4.68 -9.68 -6.56
CA ILE A 52 -5.70 -10.72 -6.61
C ILE A 52 -5.28 -11.78 -7.64
N PRO A 53 -4.89 -12.99 -7.20
CA PRO A 53 -4.53 -14.06 -8.11
C PRO A 53 -5.79 -14.59 -8.81
N VAL A 54 -5.78 -14.62 -10.14
CA VAL A 54 -6.90 -15.10 -10.95
C VAL A 54 -6.45 -16.12 -12.00
N THR A 55 -7.40 -16.87 -12.57
CA THR A 55 -7.10 -17.78 -13.67
C THR A 55 -6.91 -17.00 -14.99
N PRO A 56 -6.26 -17.59 -16.02
CA PRO A 56 -6.12 -16.94 -17.32
C PRO A 56 -7.44 -16.55 -17.98
N GLU A 57 -8.52 -17.28 -17.70
CA GLU A 57 -9.87 -17.00 -18.20
C GLU A 57 -10.43 -15.72 -17.58
N ASP A 58 -10.19 -15.49 -16.29
CA ASP A 58 -10.66 -14.33 -15.53
C ASP A 58 -9.85 -13.05 -15.79
N LEU A 59 -8.67 -13.17 -16.42
CA LEU A 59 -7.86 -12.05 -16.92
C LEU A 59 -8.37 -11.52 -18.27
N ARG A 60 -9.00 -12.38 -19.07
CA ARG A 60 -9.48 -12.05 -20.42
C ARG A 60 -10.87 -11.43 -20.33
N ALA A 61 -10.96 -10.17 -19.93
CA ALA A 61 -12.14 -9.39 -20.23
C ALA A 61 -12.11 -8.95 -21.72
N PRO A 62 -13.28 -8.86 -22.38
CA PRO A 62 -13.40 -8.68 -23.82
C PRO A 62 -12.84 -7.31 -24.24
N ASP A 63 -11.87 -7.32 -25.16
CA ASP A 63 -11.41 -6.18 -25.96
C ASP A 63 -10.85 -4.92 -25.25
N GLY A 64 -10.50 -4.98 -23.96
CA GLY A 64 -9.91 -3.87 -23.24
C GLY A 64 -8.43 -4.07 -22.91
N GLU A 65 -7.56 -3.17 -23.38
CA GLU A 65 -6.16 -3.06 -22.99
C GLU A 65 -6.06 -3.06 -21.45
N ALA A 66 -5.16 -3.89 -20.88
CA ALA A 66 -4.91 -3.87 -19.44
C ALA A 66 -4.53 -2.44 -19.02
N ALA A 67 -5.08 -1.93 -17.91
CA ALA A 67 -4.71 -0.60 -17.46
C ALA A 67 -3.30 -0.68 -16.86
N ASP A 68 -2.29 -0.42 -17.70
CA ASP A 68 -0.89 -0.29 -17.28
C ASP A 68 -0.67 0.97 -16.43
N ARG A 69 -1.69 1.83 -16.34
CA ARG A 69 -1.66 3.11 -15.65
C ARG A 69 -3.00 3.47 -15.01
N ILE A 70 -2.95 3.93 -13.77
CA ILE A 70 -4.09 4.48 -13.02
C ILE A 70 -3.70 5.80 -12.36
N ALA A 71 -4.69 6.66 -12.11
CA ALA A 71 -4.51 7.89 -11.34
C ALA A 71 -5.14 7.75 -9.95
N VAL A 72 -4.43 8.24 -8.92
CA VAL A 72 -4.88 8.26 -7.53
C VAL A 72 -4.70 9.66 -6.95
N THR A 73 -5.81 10.29 -6.59
CA THR A 73 -5.84 11.67 -6.05
C THR A 73 -6.23 11.74 -4.57
N SER A 74 -7.00 10.75 -4.11
CA SER A 74 -7.53 10.66 -2.76
C SER A 74 -6.43 10.32 -1.75
N ARG A 75 -6.48 10.93 -0.55
CA ARG A 75 -5.50 10.67 0.52
C ARG A 75 -5.56 9.25 1.09
N TYR A 76 -6.63 8.52 0.77
CA TYR A 76 -6.74 7.08 0.96
C TYR A 76 -7.24 6.42 -0.33
N ALA A 77 -6.59 5.33 -0.73
CA ALA A 77 -7.06 4.48 -1.83
C ALA A 77 -6.68 3.01 -1.61
N GLU A 78 -7.55 2.10 -2.04
CA GLU A 78 -7.24 0.70 -2.25
C GLU A 78 -7.09 0.42 -3.74
N VAL A 79 -5.95 -0.12 -4.14
CA VAL A 79 -5.69 -0.54 -5.51
C VAL A 79 -5.75 -2.05 -5.56
N GLN A 80 -6.75 -2.57 -6.24
CA GLN A 80 -6.97 -3.99 -6.44
C GLN A 80 -6.49 -4.38 -7.83
N LEU A 81 -5.48 -5.25 -7.89
CA LEU A 81 -4.79 -5.62 -9.13
C LEU A 81 -4.95 -7.11 -9.38
N LYS A 82 -5.69 -7.50 -10.42
CA LYS A 82 -5.70 -8.89 -10.87
C LYS A 82 -4.37 -9.24 -11.53
N TYR A 83 -3.86 -10.42 -11.22
CA TYR A 83 -2.67 -10.98 -11.87
C TYR A 83 -2.82 -12.50 -12.04
N PRO A 84 -2.09 -13.12 -12.97
CA PRO A 84 -2.17 -14.57 -13.15
C PRO A 84 -1.69 -15.27 -11.89
N LYS A 85 -2.43 -16.28 -11.40
CA LYS A 85 -2.11 -17.01 -10.16
C LYS A 85 -0.67 -17.56 -10.10
N ASN A 86 -0.08 -17.89 -11.24
CA ASN A 86 1.30 -18.38 -11.35
C ASN A 86 2.28 -17.37 -11.97
N GLY A 87 1.87 -16.10 -12.10
CA GLY A 87 2.65 -15.00 -12.66
C GLY A 87 3.22 -14.09 -11.58
N LYS A 88 3.90 -13.02 -12.00
CA LYS A 88 4.35 -11.95 -11.11
C LYS A 88 3.53 -10.69 -11.34
N TYR A 89 3.60 -9.79 -10.37
CA TYR A 89 3.09 -8.43 -10.52
C TYR A 89 4.16 -7.43 -10.08
N VAL A 90 4.18 -6.28 -10.74
CA VAL A 90 5.04 -5.15 -10.43
C VAL A 90 4.17 -3.91 -10.44
N PHE A 91 4.31 -3.06 -9.42
CA PHE A 91 3.72 -1.73 -9.41
C PHE A 91 4.81 -0.67 -9.18
N ARG A 92 4.57 0.52 -9.70
CA ARG A 92 5.44 1.70 -9.50
C ARG A 92 4.60 2.94 -9.27
N PHE A 93 5.04 3.79 -8.36
CA PHE A 93 4.45 5.10 -8.18
C PHE A 93 5.20 6.14 -9.01
N ARG A 94 4.46 7.05 -9.66
CA ARG A 94 5.01 8.17 -10.43
C ARG A 94 4.18 9.43 -10.23
N ASN A 95 4.78 10.58 -10.49
CA ASN A 95 4.02 11.79 -10.72
C ASN A 95 3.33 11.74 -12.10
N PRO A 96 2.26 12.52 -12.31
CA PRO A 96 1.72 12.77 -13.64
C PRO A 96 2.80 13.26 -14.60
N ALA A 97 2.69 12.91 -15.88
CA ALA A 97 3.70 13.20 -16.90
C ALA A 97 4.03 14.70 -17.06
N GLU A 98 3.12 15.59 -16.67
CA GLU A 98 3.26 17.04 -16.76
C GLU A 98 3.92 17.66 -15.51
N THR A 99 4.27 16.86 -14.51
CA THR A 99 4.83 17.35 -13.25
C THR A 99 6.32 17.67 -13.40
N PRO A 100 6.79 18.87 -13.01
CA PRO A 100 8.21 19.20 -13.02
C PRO A 100 9.08 18.17 -12.28
N ASP A 101 10.26 17.88 -12.83
CA ASP A 101 11.21 16.85 -12.33
C ASP A 101 11.71 17.08 -10.88
N ASP A 102 11.56 18.30 -10.36
CA ASP A 102 11.94 18.67 -9.00
C ASP A 102 10.91 18.23 -7.94
N GLN A 103 9.71 17.79 -8.33
CA GLN A 103 8.69 17.27 -7.42
C GLN A 103 8.83 15.76 -7.20
N LYS A 104 10.01 15.24 -6.83
CA LYS A 104 10.22 13.79 -6.64
C LYS A 104 9.20 13.16 -5.68
N LEU A 105 8.44 12.17 -6.14
CA LEU A 105 7.51 11.43 -5.29
C LEU A 105 8.27 10.62 -4.23
N GLY A 106 7.92 10.81 -2.95
CA GLY A 106 8.40 9.98 -1.85
C GLY A 106 7.36 8.92 -1.50
N THR A 107 7.77 7.65 -1.44
CA THR A 107 6.93 6.56 -0.89
C THR A 107 7.69 5.75 0.15
N GLN A 108 6.95 5.17 1.09
CA GLN A 108 7.48 4.32 2.15
C GLN A 108 6.53 3.15 2.38
N ALA A 109 7.03 1.92 2.28
CA ALA A 109 6.26 0.74 2.68
C ALA A 109 6.09 0.74 4.21
N LEU A 110 4.85 0.69 4.69
CA LEU A 110 4.55 0.71 6.12
C LEU A 110 4.33 -0.69 6.69
N SER A 111 3.56 -1.50 5.98
CA SER A 111 3.14 -2.81 6.46
C SER A 111 2.84 -3.76 5.30
N VAL A 112 2.94 -5.05 5.57
CA VAL A 112 2.46 -6.12 4.71
C VAL A 112 1.29 -6.79 5.40
N ILE A 113 0.19 -6.97 4.68
CA ILE A 113 -0.99 -7.69 5.13
C ILE A 113 -0.79 -9.15 4.76
N GLY A 114 -0.77 -10.03 5.76
CA GLY A 114 -0.55 -11.46 5.59
C GLY A 114 -1.73 -12.21 5.00
N THR A 115 -1.55 -13.51 4.86
CA THR A 115 -2.56 -14.47 4.40
C THR A 115 -3.03 -15.38 5.53
N ASP A 116 -4.20 -15.99 5.34
CA ASP A 116 -4.71 -17.07 6.17
C ASP A 116 -4.00 -18.41 5.85
N ASN A 117 -4.42 -19.48 6.53
CA ASN A 117 -3.88 -20.84 6.34
C ASN A 117 -4.16 -21.45 4.97
N GLN A 118 -4.94 -20.78 4.12
CA GLN A 118 -5.28 -21.19 2.75
C GLN A 118 -4.56 -20.30 1.71
N ASP A 119 -3.53 -19.55 2.14
CA ASP A 119 -2.79 -18.58 1.35
C ASP A 119 -3.67 -17.46 0.76
N ARG A 120 -4.78 -17.14 1.44
CA ARG A 120 -5.69 -16.06 1.05
C ARG A 120 -5.48 -14.85 1.95
N GLY A 121 -5.25 -13.69 1.36
CA GLY A 121 -5.30 -12.41 2.04
C GLY A 121 -6.73 -11.96 2.32
N PRO A 122 -6.94 -10.69 2.68
CA PRO A 122 -8.27 -10.13 2.89
C PRO A 122 -9.20 -10.36 1.69
N GLN A 123 -10.46 -10.63 1.99
CA GLN A 123 -11.54 -10.62 1.01
C GLN A 123 -11.90 -9.17 0.67
N MET A 124 -12.02 -8.86 -0.62
CA MET A 124 -12.39 -7.54 -1.10
C MET A 124 -13.86 -7.25 -0.78
N THR A 125 -14.10 -6.12 -0.12
CA THR A 125 -15.46 -5.64 0.23
C THR A 125 -16.07 -4.73 -0.82
N ALA A 126 -15.22 -4.12 -1.66
CA ALA A 126 -15.59 -3.26 -2.79
C ALA A 126 -14.74 -3.60 -4.02
N GLY A 127 -15.05 -3.03 -5.19
CA GLY A 127 -14.29 -3.25 -6.43
C GLY A 127 -14.49 -4.65 -6.98
N PHE A 128 -13.44 -5.47 -6.97
CA PHE A 128 -13.53 -6.91 -7.22
C PHE A 128 -14.10 -7.65 -6.01
N LYS A 129 -15.33 -7.29 -5.65
CA LYS A 129 -16.04 -7.77 -4.48
C LYS A 129 -16.02 -9.30 -4.41
N ASP A 130 -15.84 -9.80 -3.18
CA ASP A 130 -15.79 -11.22 -2.82
C ASP A 130 -14.54 -11.97 -3.30
N ALA A 131 -13.68 -11.36 -4.12
CA ALA A 131 -12.38 -11.93 -4.46
C ALA A 131 -11.43 -11.88 -3.24
N TYR A 132 -10.56 -12.88 -3.14
CA TYR A 132 -9.51 -12.91 -2.11
C TYR A 132 -8.20 -12.42 -2.71
N SER A 133 -7.54 -11.51 -2.00
CA SER A 133 -6.18 -11.10 -2.36
C SER A 133 -5.16 -12.19 -2.02
N SER A 134 -3.92 -12.01 -2.45
CA SER A 134 -2.74 -12.82 -2.05
C SER A 134 -1.99 -12.19 -0.86
N GLY A 135 -2.69 -11.36 -0.08
CA GLY A 135 -2.11 -10.43 0.88
C GLY A 135 -2.19 -9.00 0.36
N GLY A 136 -1.55 -8.07 1.06
CA GLY A 136 -1.57 -6.66 0.67
C GLY A 136 -0.38 -5.88 1.17
N GLN A 137 -0.21 -4.67 0.65
CA GLN A 137 0.88 -3.77 1.07
C GLN A 137 0.30 -2.39 1.36
N VAL A 138 0.57 -1.88 2.56
CA VAL A 138 0.20 -0.53 2.96
C VAL A 138 1.36 0.39 2.63
N ILE A 139 1.19 1.25 1.63
CA ILE A 139 2.20 2.19 1.18
C ILE A 139 1.81 3.60 1.61
N ARG A 140 2.71 4.28 2.29
CA ARG A 140 2.60 5.69 2.59
C ARG A 140 3.15 6.50 1.42
N VAL A 141 2.34 7.45 0.95
CA VAL A 141 2.82 8.54 0.10
C VAL A 141 3.22 9.69 1.00
N LEU A 142 4.48 10.12 0.90
CA LEU A 142 5.01 11.19 1.74
C LEU A 142 4.37 12.53 1.34
N PRO A 143 4.00 13.38 2.31
CA PRO A 143 3.54 14.74 2.00
C PRO A 143 4.69 15.55 1.40
N ARG A 144 4.36 16.48 0.49
CA ARG A 144 5.34 17.36 -0.15
C ARG A 144 6.22 18.10 0.86
N ALA A 145 5.64 18.52 1.98
CA ALA A 145 6.35 19.19 3.06
C ALA A 145 7.48 18.35 3.68
N GLU A 146 7.41 17.02 3.64
CA GLU A 146 8.44 16.17 4.24
C GLU A 146 9.66 15.98 3.34
N TYR A 147 9.49 15.94 2.01
CA TYR A 147 10.60 15.66 1.09
C TYR A 147 11.07 16.89 0.29
N ALA A 148 10.21 17.90 0.10
CA ALA A 148 10.49 19.06 -0.75
C ALA A 148 10.35 20.43 -0.07
N ALA A 149 10.12 20.50 1.26
CA ALA A 149 10.16 21.78 1.95
C ALA A 149 11.58 22.40 1.92
N GLU A 150 11.66 23.72 1.86
CA GLU A 150 12.90 24.48 1.65
C GLU A 150 13.93 24.29 2.78
N SER A 151 13.48 24.09 4.02
CA SER A 151 14.35 23.93 5.20
C SER A 151 14.29 22.53 5.82
N GLU A 152 15.41 22.11 6.43
CA GLU A 152 15.47 20.85 7.18
C GLU A 152 14.52 20.85 8.39
N ALA A 153 14.35 22.01 9.05
CA ALA A 153 13.42 22.17 10.15
C ALA A 153 11.97 21.93 9.70
N ALA A 154 11.57 22.46 8.53
CA ALA A 154 10.24 22.24 7.99
C ALA A 154 10.00 20.77 7.60
N ARG A 155 10.97 20.15 6.91
CA ARG A 155 10.91 18.71 6.57
C ARG A 155 10.81 17.83 7.81
N THR A 156 11.58 18.17 8.85
CA THR A 156 11.56 17.51 10.14
C THR A 156 10.20 17.68 10.80
N ASN A 157 9.68 18.90 10.94
CA ASN A 157 8.37 19.15 11.53
C ASN A 157 7.24 18.39 10.81
N ALA A 158 7.26 18.35 9.47
CA ALA A 158 6.33 17.56 8.67
C ALA A 158 6.44 16.06 8.97
N ARG A 159 7.67 15.52 9.04
CA ARG A 159 7.91 14.12 9.43
C ARG A 159 7.41 13.80 10.84
N TRP A 160 7.46 14.76 11.76
CA TRP A 160 6.93 14.60 13.12
C TRP A 160 5.43 14.86 13.23
N GLY A 161 4.74 15.20 12.14
CA GLY A 161 3.32 15.56 12.16
C GLY A 161 3.03 16.79 13.02
N LYS A 162 3.99 17.72 13.16
CA LYS A 162 3.75 19.00 13.82
C LYS A 162 2.93 19.89 12.90
N LEU A 163 1.72 20.21 13.32
CA LEU A 163 0.73 20.94 12.53
C LEU A 163 0.17 22.09 13.35
N GLU A 164 -0.05 23.24 12.71
CA GLU A 164 -0.56 24.46 13.32
C GLU A 164 -1.67 25.06 12.45
N GLY A 165 -2.85 25.33 13.03
CA GLY A 165 -3.96 26.01 12.36
C GLY A 165 -5.29 25.24 12.42
N LYS A 166 -6.39 25.95 12.19
CA LYS A 166 -7.75 25.38 12.22
C LYS A 166 -8.13 24.58 10.96
N GLU A 167 -7.45 24.84 9.85
CA GLU A 167 -7.74 24.22 8.54
C GLU A 167 -6.76 23.09 8.22
N VAL A 168 -5.99 22.63 9.21
CA VAL A 168 -4.97 21.63 8.95
C VAL A 168 -5.57 20.24 8.90
N LEU A 169 -5.33 19.56 7.78
CA LEU A 169 -5.68 18.16 7.61
C LEU A 169 -4.86 17.27 8.55
N PRO A 170 -5.37 16.08 8.94
CA PRO A 170 -4.58 15.13 9.71
C PRO A 170 -3.25 14.82 9.03
N PRO A 171 -2.13 14.76 9.77
CA PRO A 171 -0.81 14.52 9.21
C PRO A 171 -0.73 13.10 8.66
N ALA A 172 -0.23 12.97 7.43
CA ALA A 172 0.18 11.68 6.88
C ALA A 172 1.66 11.38 7.22
N ASP A 173 2.10 11.68 8.44
CA ASP A 173 3.38 11.18 8.96
C ASP A 173 3.34 9.64 9.09
N GLU A 174 4.46 8.99 9.43
CA GLU A 174 4.46 7.52 9.49
C GLU A 174 3.35 6.97 10.41
N ARG A 175 3.11 7.62 11.54
CA ARG A 175 2.10 7.19 12.53
C ARG A 175 0.70 7.53 12.06
N GLY A 176 0.49 8.76 11.59
CA GLY A 176 -0.79 9.16 11.03
C GLY A 176 -1.21 8.27 9.86
N ALA A 177 -0.30 7.95 8.93
CA ALA A 177 -0.59 7.04 7.84
C ALA A 177 -0.97 5.62 8.32
N ARG A 178 -0.31 5.08 9.35
CA ARG A 178 -0.72 3.80 9.95
C ARG A 178 -2.11 3.88 10.59
N ALA A 179 -2.41 4.97 11.29
CA ALA A 179 -3.73 5.19 11.88
C ALA A 179 -4.83 5.25 10.81
N LEU A 180 -4.61 6.00 9.72
CA LEU A 180 -5.54 6.04 8.59
C LEU A 180 -5.79 4.64 7.99
N ALA A 181 -4.72 3.88 7.75
CA ALA A 181 -4.83 2.52 7.24
C ALA A 181 -5.61 1.61 8.20
N ALA A 182 -5.39 1.74 9.51
CA ALA A 182 -6.07 0.95 10.53
C ALA A 182 -7.55 1.32 10.66
N ILE A 183 -7.89 2.60 10.67
CA ILE A 183 -9.29 3.07 10.71
C ILE A 183 -10.08 2.47 9.56
N VAL A 184 -9.53 2.54 8.34
CA VAL A 184 -10.23 2.02 7.18
C VAL A 184 -10.23 0.49 7.15
N GLY A 185 -9.10 -0.16 7.46
CA GLY A 185 -8.98 -1.62 7.41
C GLY A 185 -9.79 -2.37 8.47
N TYR A 186 -9.87 -1.84 9.70
CA TYR A 186 -10.63 -2.46 10.80
C TYR A 186 -12.03 -1.86 10.99
N GLY A 187 -12.24 -0.62 10.54
CA GLY A 187 -13.52 0.08 10.59
C GLY A 187 -14.32 0.00 9.29
N MET A 188 -14.15 -1.06 8.49
CA MET A 188 -14.83 -1.20 7.19
C MET A 188 -16.37 -1.15 7.25
N SER A 189 -16.98 -1.28 8.43
CA SER A 189 -18.43 -1.04 8.62
C SER A 189 -18.83 0.43 8.57
N ASP A 190 -17.89 1.34 8.84
CA ASP A 190 -18.17 2.75 9.10
C ASP A 190 -18.01 3.61 7.84
N PHE A 191 -17.32 3.09 6.82
CA PHE A 191 -17.04 3.79 5.58
C PHE A 191 -17.36 2.94 4.36
N THR A 192 -17.95 3.55 3.34
CA THR A 192 -18.16 2.90 2.05
C THR A 192 -17.09 3.31 1.05
N PHE A 193 -16.95 2.51 0.01
CA PHE A 193 -15.98 2.73 -1.06
C PHE A 193 -16.68 3.00 -2.38
N GLN A 194 -16.12 3.94 -3.15
CA GLN A 194 -16.42 4.14 -4.55
C GLN A 194 -15.23 3.64 -5.38
N CYS A 195 -15.48 2.71 -6.30
CA CYS A 195 -14.44 2.13 -7.12
C CYS A 195 -14.56 2.55 -8.57
N THR A 196 -13.42 2.85 -9.19
CA THR A 196 -13.29 3.10 -10.63
C THR A 196 -12.15 2.27 -11.20
N GLY A 197 -12.24 1.90 -12.46
CA GLY A 197 -11.21 1.09 -13.10
C GLY A 197 -11.77 0.22 -14.21
N ASN A 198 -11.02 -0.83 -14.55
CA ASN A 198 -11.39 -1.78 -15.59
C ASN A 198 -11.37 -3.21 -15.04
N ALA A 199 -11.42 -4.19 -15.93
CA ALA A 199 -11.53 -5.59 -15.54
C ALA A 199 -10.28 -6.16 -14.83
N SER A 200 -9.13 -5.49 -14.95
CA SER A 200 -7.85 -5.93 -14.38
C SER A 200 -7.43 -5.11 -13.16
N VAL A 201 -7.82 -3.84 -13.09
CA VAL A 201 -7.46 -2.93 -12.00
C VAL A 201 -8.67 -2.16 -11.52
N GLN A 202 -8.88 -2.12 -10.21
CA GLN A 202 -9.88 -1.26 -9.55
C GLN A 202 -9.18 -0.36 -8.54
N VAL A 203 -9.56 0.92 -8.52
CA VAL A 203 -9.13 1.91 -7.54
C VAL A 203 -10.35 2.30 -6.72
N CYS A 204 -10.34 1.92 -5.45
CA CYS A 204 -11.42 2.18 -4.51
C CYS A 204 -11.01 3.28 -3.54
N THR A 205 -11.83 4.31 -3.41
CA THR A 205 -11.57 5.46 -2.53
C THR A 205 -12.78 5.75 -1.65
N ILE A 206 -12.55 6.53 -0.59
CA ILE A 206 -13.63 7.04 0.28
C ILE A 206 -14.33 8.19 -0.44
N PRO A 207 -15.68 8.15 -0.57
CA PRO A 207 -16.46 9.24 -1.15
C PRO A 207 -16.23 10.60 -0.46
N PRO A 208 -16.24 11.74 -1.20
CA PRO A 208 -15.97 13.07 -0.66
C PRO A 208 -16.80 13.47 0.57
N ASP A 209 -18.06 13.01 0.64
CA ASP A 209 -18.99 13.31 1.72
C ASP A 209 -18.65 12.61 3.05
N GLN A 210 -17.85 11.54 3.01
CA GLN A 210 -17.41 10.80 4.20
C GLN A 210 -16.06 11.27 4.77
N TRP A 211 -15.30 12.07 4.01
CA TRP A 211 -14.00 12.58 4.43
C TRP A 211 -14.04 13.40 5.72
N PRO A 212 -15.01 14.29 5.97
CA PRO A 212 -15.07 15.04 7.23
C PRO A 212 -15.15 14.13 8.47
N ALA A 213 -15.92 13.04 8.39
CA ALA A 213 -16.02 12.07 9.48
C ALA A 213 -14.73 11.27 9.64
N LEU A 214 -14.11 10.86 8.53
CA LEU A 214 -12.83 10.16 8.53
C LEU A 214 -11.71 11.03 9.10
N ASP A 215 -11.64 12.32 8.73
CA ASP A 215 -10.62 13.26 9.22
C ASP A 215 -10.74 13.48 10.73
N MET A 216 -11.97 13.64 11.26
CA MET A 216 -12.19 13.73 12.70
C MET A 216 -11.76 12.45 13.42
N ARG A 217 -12.11 11.27 12.88
CA ARG A 217 -11.69 10.00 13.43
C ARG A 217 -10.17 9.85 13.41
N TRP A 218 -9.54 10.25 12.31
CA TRP A 218 -8.10 10.18 12.11
C TRP A 218 -7.35 11.08 13.09
N TRP A 219 -7.81 12.32 13.27
CA TRP A 219 -7.27 13.21 14.29
C TRP A 219 -7.36 12.62 15.70
N ARG A 220 -8.51 12.03 16.04
CA ARG A 220 -8.71 11.38 17.34
C ARG A 220 -7.73 10.23 17.54
N ASP A 221 -7.63 9.29 16.60
CA ASP A 221 -6.74 8.14 16.73
C ASP A 221 -5.25 8.58 16.81
N ILE A 222 -4.86 9.65 16.12
CA ILE A 222 -3.52 10.25 16.27
C ILE A 222 -3.32 10.81 17.69
N ALA A 223 -4.31 11.50 18.23
CA ALA A 223 -4.27 12.09 19.57
C ALA A 223 -4.22 11.00 20.65
N GLU A 224 -5.06 9.97 20.55
CA GLU A 224 -5.08 8.81 21.45
C GLU A 224 -3.72 8.09 21.43
N ALA A 225 -3.20 7.75 20.26
CA ALA A 225 -1.88 7.13 20.13
C ALA A 225 -0.73 8.03 20.65
N ARG A 226 -0.91 9.35 20.67
CA ARG A 226 0.05 10.28 21.28
C ARG A 226 -0.05 10.25 22.80
N LEU A 227 -1.26 10.25 23.37
CA LEU A 227 -1.49 10.15 24.80
C LEU A 227 -0.96 8.83 25.36
N GLU A 228 -1.27 7.70 24.73
CA GLU A 228 -0.79 6.36 25.15
C GLU A 228 0.75 6.28 25.23
N ARG A 229 1.46 6.98 24.34
CA ARG A 229 2.92 7.07 24.40
C ARG A 229 3.40 7.92 25.55
N LEU A 230 2.76 9.06 25.80
CA LEU A 230 3.10 9.91 26.94
C LEU A 230 2.89 9.15 28.25
N ASP A 231 1.80 8.38 28.34
CA ASP A 231 1.54 7.42 29.42
C ASP A 231 2.66 6.40 29.57
N HIS A 232 3.01 5.67 28.50
CA HIS A 232 4.10 4.69 28.55
C HIS A 232 5.44 5.31 28.97
N HIS A 233 5.76 6.51 28.47
CA HIS A 233 7.00 7.20 28.82
C HIS A 233 7.00 7.70 30.26
N ALA A 234 5.87 8.18 30.78
CA ALA A 234 5.73 8.60 32.17
C ALA A 234 5.83 7.41 33.13
N LEU A 235 5.12 6.31 32.82
CA LEU A 235 5.17 5.07 33.59
C LEU A 235 6.58 4.48 33.62
N ARG A 236 7.24 4.40 32.47
CA ARG A 236 8.64 3.92 32.38
C ARG A 236 9.60 4.80 33.17
N ARG A 237 9.44 6.13 33.12
CA ARG A 237 10.25 7.05 33.93
C ARG A 237 10.06 6.82 35.43
N CYS A 238 8.82 6.58 35.87
CA CYS A 238 8.53 6.27 37.27
C CYS A 238 9.19 4.96 37.73
N TYR A 239 9.12 3.89 36.94
CA TYR A 239 9.79 2.64 37.30
C TYR A 239 11.32 2.74 37.25
N ASN A 240 11.87 3.48 36.28
CA ASN A 240 13.31 3.67 36.16
C ASN A 240 13.91 4.56 37.26
N SER A 241 13.14 5.46 37.87
CA SER A 241 13.62 6.31 38.98
C SER A 241 13.67 5.56 40.32
N SER A 242 12.95 4.45 40.44
CA SER A 242 13.03 3.54 41.59
C SER A 242 14.21 2.57 41.46
N TRP A 243 15.39 3.03 41.88
CA TRP A 243 16.62 2.21 41.98
C TRP A 243 16.44 0.96 42.85
N LEU A 244 15.60 1.04 43.90
CA LEU A 244 15.45 0.02 44.93
C LEU A 244 14.18 -0.78 44.66
N GLY A 245 14.28 -1.81 43.80
CA GLY A 245 13.15 -2.63 43.38
C GLY A 245 12.24 -3.06 44.54
N GLY A 246 10.96 -2.69 44.44
CA GLY A 246 9.95 -3.04 45.44
C GLY A 246 8.74 -2.11 45.53
N GLY A 247 8.35 -1.41 44.46
CA GLY A 247 7.20 -0.51 44.48
C GLY A 247 6.41 -0.51 43.17
N THR A 248 5.22 0.08 43.22
CA THR A 248 4.31 0.22 42.07
C THR A 248 4.17 1.69 41.68
N CYS A 249 4.03 1.95 40.39
CA CYS A 249 3.73 3.28 39.88
C CYS A 249 2.22 3.43 39.71
N GLU A 250 1.63 4.36 40.46
CA GLU A 250 0.21 4.70 40.37
C GLU A 250 0.06 6.01 39.60
N ALA A 251 -1.00 6.12 38.78
CA ALA A 251 -1.32 7.35 38.07
C ALA A 251 -1.56 8.50 39.07
N ASP A 252 -1.03 9.68 38.77
CA ASP A 252 -1.29 10.89 39.54
C ASP A 252 -2.66 11.46 39.19
N PRO A 253 -3.67 11.39 40.08
CA PRO A 253 -5.02 11.86 39.78
C PRO A 253 -5.12 13.38 39.70
N GLN A 254 -4.08 14.13 40.08
CA GLN A 254 -4.05 15.59 40.03
C GLN A 254 -3.35 16.13 38.78
N SER A 255 -2.81 15.26 37.92
CA SER A 255 -2.10 15.69 36.72
C SER A 255 -3.02 15.73 35.51
N ASP A 256 -3.00 16.85 34.80
CA ASP A 256 -3.67 17.02 33.50
C ASP A 256 -2.91 16.33 32.35
N GLU A 257 -1.68 15.87 32.62
CA GLU A 257 -0.86 15.08 31.70
C GLU A 257 -0.53 13.72 32.31
N PRO A 258 -0.18 12.71 31.50
CA PRO A 258 0.33 11.44 32.01
C PRO A 258 1.49 11.60 33.01
N ALA A 259 1.20 11.36 34.29
CA ALA A 259 2.16 11.38 35.38
C ALA A 259 1.89 10.22 36.35
N TYR A 260 2.95 9.68 36.93
CA TYR A 260 2.88 8.53 37.83
C TYR A 260 3.74 8.77 39.07
N ASN A 261 3.16 8.48 40.22
CA ASN A 261 3.82 8.57 41.52
C ASN A 261 4.28 7.17 41.95
N HIS A 262 5.55 7.06 42.35
CA HIS A 262 6.09 5.81 42.85
C HIS A 262 5.63 5.56 44.30
N ARG A 263 4.96 4.43 44.52
CA ARG A 263 4.51 3.95 45.83
C ARG A 263 5.40 2.78 46.25
N LYS A 264 5.93 2.83 47.47
CA LYS A 264 6.63 1.70 48.09
C LYS A 264 5.64 0.80 48.82
#